data_AF-A0A917M1N7-F1
#
_entry.id   AF-A0A917M1N7-F1
#
_cell.length_a   1.000
_cell.length_b   1.000
_cell.length_c   1.000
_cell.angle_alpha   90.00
_cell.angle_beta   90.00
_cell.angle_gamma   90.00
#
_symmetry.space_group_name_H-M   'P 1'
#
loop_
_entity.id
_entity.type
_entity.pdbx_description
1 polymer ?
#
loop_
_entity_poly.entity_id
_entity_poly.type
_entity_poly.pdbx_seq_one_letter_code
_entity_poly.pdbx_strand_id
1 'polypeptide(L)' 'MESFLHVLEDTTEKLGRQLQKKEIEFLQWVYDRHKEEQKQKGEYEQKDKYMSCS' A
#
# COMPACT_ATOMS: atom_id res chain seq x y z
N MET A 1 -5.82 8.09 4.18
CA MET A 1 -4.74 7.08 4.24
C MET A 1 -5.34 5.83 4.83
N GLU A 2 -5.51 4.78 4.04
CA GLU A 2 -5.92 3.47 4.57
C GLU A 2 -4.80 2.93 5.45
N SER A 3 -5.14 2.54 6.68
CA SER A 3 -4.21 1.87 7.58
C SER A 3 -4.15 0.38 7.24
N PHE A 4 -3.04 -0.28 7.57
CA PHE A 4 -2.91 -1.73 7.37
C PHE A 4 -4.02 -2.53 8.10
N LEU A 5 -4.47 -2.05 9.26
CA LEU A 5 -5.56 -2.67 10.02
C LEU A 5 -6.88 -2.66 9.25
N HIS A 6 -7.19 -1.58 8.52
CA HIS A 6 -8.38 -1.50 7.69
C HIS A 6 -8.32 -2.53 6.56
N VAL A 7 -7.15 -2.70 5.94
CA VAL A 7 -6.93 -3.73 4.90
C VAL A 7 -7.14 -5.13 5.44
N LEU A 8 -6.71 -5.41 6.68
CA LEU A 8 -6.92 -6.70 7.33
C LEU A 8 -8.40 -6.97 7.64
N GLU A 9 -9.12 -5.99 8.19
CA GLU A 9 -10.56 -6.10 8.46
C GLU A 9 -11.34 -6.37 7.16
N ASP A 10 -11.10 -5.55 6.14
CA ASP A 10 -11.72 -5.70 4.82
C ASP A 10 -11.48 -7.08 4.21
N THR A 11 -10.25 -7.57 4.30
CA THR A 11 -9.88 -8.85 3.71
C THR A 11 -10.51 -10.01 4.50
N THR A 12 -10.56 -9.89 5.83
CA THR A 12 -11.22 -10.88 6.70
C THR A 12 -12.72 -10.94 6.44
N GLU A 13 -13.37 -9.77 6.28
CA GLU A 13 -14.79 -9.67 5.96
C GLU A 13 -15.11 -10.28 4.60
N LYS A 14 -14.35 -9.91 3.56
CA LYS A 14 -14.53 -10.44 2.19
C LYS A 14 -14.32 -11.93 2.08
N LEU A 15 -13.39 -12.49 2.86
CA LEU A 15 -13.13 -13.93 2.88
C LEU A 15 -14.08 -14.71 3.79
N GLY A 16 -14.83 -14.03 4.68
CA GLY A 16 -15.72 -14.66 5.65
C GLY A 16 -14.99 -15.57 6.65
N ARG A 17 -13.68 -15.42 6.80
CA ARG A 17 -12.84 -16.23 7.69
C ARG A 17 -11.65 -15.43 8.20
N GLN A 18 -11.10 -15.86 9.33
CA GLN A 18 -9.85 -15.30 9.84
C GLN A 18 -8.69 -15.64 8.90
N LEU A 19 -7.78 -14.67 8.76
CA LEU A 19 -6.52 -14.83 8.06
C LEU A 19 -5.54 -15.64 8.90
N GLN A 20 -4.84 -16.56 8.26
CA GLN A 20 -3.74 -17.28 8.88
C GLN A 20 -2.52 -16.37 9.01
N LYS A 21 -1.62 -16.68 9.96
CA LYS A 21 -0.41 -15.89 10.21
C LYS A 21 0.40 -15.60 8.93
N LYS A 22 0.58 -16.61 8.06
CA LYS A 22 1.31 -16.44 6.79
C LYS A 22 0.60 -15.49 5.81
N GLU A 23 -0.73 -15.48 5.81
CA GLU A 23 -1.52 -14.59 4.96
C GLU A 23 -1.41 -13.14 5.47
N ILE A 24 -1.37 -12.94 6.79
CA ILE A 24 -1.13 -11.63 7.41
C ILE A 24 0.27 -11.11 7.06
N GLU A 25 1.30 -11.96 7.18
CA GLU A 25 2.69 -11.61 6.82
C GLU A 25 2.80 -11.22 5.34
N PHE A 26 2.11 -11.97 4.46
CA PHE A 26 2.05 -11.63 3.03
C PHE A 26 1.36 -10.28 2.78
N LEU A 27 0.20 -10.04 3.41
CA LEU A 27 -0.53 -8.78 3.27
C LEU A 27 0.27 -7.59 3.77
N GLN A 28 1.01 -7.74 4.88
CA GLN A 28 1.91 -6.72 5.40
C GLN A 28 2.98 -6.36 4.37
N TRP A 29 3.62 -7.37 3.78
CA TRP A 29 4.63 -7.15 2.73
C TRP A 29 4.05 -6.41 1.51
N VAL A 30 2.85 -6.79 1.05
CA VAL A 30 2.17 -6.11 -0.07
C VAL A 30 1.85 -4.65 0.27
N TYR A 31 1.33 -4.41 1.47
CA TYR A 31 0.98 -3.07 1.94
C TYR A 31 2.21 -2.16 2.01
N ASP A 32 3.32 -2.65 2.59
CA ASP A 32 4.57 -1.89 2.70
C ASP A 32 5.14 -1.58 1.32
N ARG A 33 5.16 -2.57 0.42
CA ARG A 33 5.61 -2.37 -0.96
C ARG A 33 4.75 -1.36 -1.72
N HIS A 34 3.43 -1.43 -1.59
CA HIS A 34 2.54 -0.46 -2.21
C HIS A 34 2.80 0.96 -1.68
N LYS A 35 3.06 1.10 -0.37
CA LYS A 35 3.40 2.38 0.25
C LYS A 35 4.73 2.94 -0.29
N GLU A 36 5.73 2.09 -0.49
CA GLU A 36 7.00 2.47 -1.12
C GLU A 36 6.81 2.90 -2.58
N GLU A 37 6.03 2.16 -3.36
CA GLU A 37 5.73 2.49 -4.76
C GLU A 37 4.95 3.80 -4.88
N GLN A 38 4.02 4.08 -3.97
CA GLN A 38 3.29 5.35 -3.91
C GLN A 38 4.21 6.51 -3.55
N LYS A 39 5.14 6.31 -2.60
CA LYS A 39 6.15 7.31 -2.26
C LYS A 39 7.03 7.63 -3.46
N GLN A 40 7.49 6.61 -4.18
CA GLN A 40 8.30 6.80 -5.39
C GLN A 40 7.51 7.51 -6.49
N LYS A 41 6.25 7.14 -6.74
CA LYS A 41 5.41 7.83 -7.74
C LYS A 41 5.21 9.32 -7.41
N GLY A 42 5.00 9.67 -6.14
CA GLY A 42 4.93 11.08 -5.71
C GLY A 42 6.25 11.85 -5.88
N GLU A 43 7.39 11.16 -5.81
CA GLU A 43 8.72 11.77 -6.06
C GLU A 43 8.99 12.01 -7.57
N TYR A 44 8.39 11.23 -8.48
CA TYR A 44 8.51 11.45 -9.93
C TYR A 44 7.60 12.60 -10.42
N GLU A 45 6.35 12.67 -9.95
CA GLU A 45 5.45 13.80 -10.30
C GLU A 45 6.01 15.15 -9.83
N GLN A 46 6.78 15.16 -8.75
CA GLN A 46 7.45 16.37 -8.27
C GLN A 46 8.62 16.76 -9.18
N LYS A 47 9.41 15.81 -9.70
CA LYS A 47 10.53 16.07 -10.61
C LYS A 47 10.07 16.57 -11.99
N ASP A 48 8.99 16.02 -12.53
CA ASP A 48 8.43 16.48 -13.82
C ASP A 48 7.89 17.92 -13.74
N LYS A 49 7.41 18.34 -12.57
CA LYS A 49 6.96 19.72 -12.34
C LYS A 49 8.10 20.75 -12.30
N TYR A 50 9.31 20.34 -11.87
CA TYR A 50 10.49 21.23 -11.80
C TYR A 50 11.31 21.24 -13.10
N MET A 51 11.19 20.25 -13.98
CA MET A 51 11.89 20.20 -15.27
C MET A 51 11.13 20.89 -16.43
N SER A 52 9.85 21.22 -16.29
CA SER A 52 9.07 21.94 -17.32
C SER A 52 9.12 23.48 -17.22
N CYS A 53 9.93 24.04 -16.31
CA CYS A 53 10.09 25.50 -16.13
C CYS A 53 11.48 26.03 -16.55
N SER A 54 12.20 25.37 -17.47
CA SER A 54 13.44 25.88 -18.07
C SER A 54 13.26 26.25 -19.54
#